data_AF-A0A820QEH4-F1
#
_entry.id   AF-A0A820QEH4-F1
#
_cell.length_a   1.000
_cell.length_b   1.000
_cell.length_c   1.000
_cell.angle_alpha   90.00
_cell.angle_beta   90.00
_cell.angle_gamma   90.00
#
_symmetry.space_group_name_H-M   'P 1'
#
loop_
_entity.id
_entity.type
_entity.pdbx_description
1 polymer ?
#
loop_
_entity_poly.entity_id
_entity_poly.type
_entity_poly.pdbx_seq_one_letter_code
_entity_poly.pdbx_strand_id
1 'polypeptide(L)'
;FIRPLFDIHAQSRPIIDDGHLLRQLEQYVRNGHLKSTTLFCTADITNLYTMLPYDESLEILEEFLREHHYEKVQGIPIRVILQLAHLVLKETAFVDGNKFYRQ
;
A
#
# COMPACT_ATOMS: atom_id res chain seq x y z
N PHE A 1 -2.19 -10.45 5.69
CA PHE A 1 -1.46 -9.67 6.71
C PHE A 1 -1.45 -8.16 6.46
N ILE A 2 -1.42 -7.67 5.21
CA ILE A 2 -1.41 -6.22 4.93
C ILE A 2 -2.80 -5.56 5.04
N ARG A 3 -3.89 -6.29 4.78
CA ARG A 3 -5.27 -5.77 4.77
C ARG A 3 -5.65 -4.98 6.05
N PRO A 4 -5.41 -5.47 7.28
CA PRO A 4 -5.79 -4.74 8.49
C PRO A 4 -4.94 -3.47 8.71
N LEU A 5 -3.66 -3.49 8.34
CA LEU A 5 -2.78 -2.31 8.41
C LEU A 5 -3.18 -1.28 7.35
N PHE A 6 -3.52 -1.73 6.14
CA PHE A 6 -4.10 -0.89 5.10
C PHE A 6 -5.40 -0.25 5.59
N ASP A 7 -6.32 -1.01 6.20
CA ASP A 7 -7.59 -0.47 6.70
C ASP A 7 -7.41 0.56 7.84
N ILE A 8 -6.34 0.44 8.65
CA ILE A 8 -6.00 1.40 9.70
C ILE A 8 -5.40 2.69 9.11
N HIS A 9 -4.48 2.57 8.14
CA HIS A 9 -3.76 3.72 7.59
C HIS A 9 -4.50 4.41 6.43
N ALA A 10 -5.32 3.67 5.68
CA ALA A 10 -6.20 4.19 4.64
C ALA A 10 -7.30 5.10 5.21
N GLN A 11 -7.60 5.06 6.51
CA GLN A 11 -8.51 6.06 7.10
C GLN A 11 -8.00 7.51 6.96
N SER A 12 -6.69 7.70 6.70
CA SER A 12 -6.09 9.03 6.61
C SER A 12 -6.09 9.69 5.24
N ARG A 13 -6.29 8.94 4.12
CA ARG A 13 -6.49 9.42 2.71
C ARG A 13 -6.38 8.25 1.69
N PRO A 14 -7.47 7.52 1.44
CA PRO A 14 -8.06 7.59 0.11
C PRO A 14 -9.53 7.93 0.23
N ILE A 15 -10.15 8.25 -0.90
CA ILE A 15 -11.57 8.54 -0.97
C ILE A 15 -12.32 7.21 -0.76
N ILE A 16 -12.80 6.99 0.47
CA ILE A 16 -13.46 5.75 0.90
C ILE A 16 -14.96 5.76 0.53
N ASP A 17 -15.53 6.95 0.31
CA ASP A 17 -16.96 7.15 0.12
C ASP A 17 -17.23 8.00 -1.13
N ASP A 18 -18.01 7.44 -2.04
CA ASP A 18 -18.49 8.07 -3.27
C ASP A 18 -19.20 9.41 -2.98
N GLY A 19 -19.92 9.50 -1.86
CA GLY A 19 -20.58 10.74 -1.43
C GLY A 19 -19.59 11.84 -1.02
N HIS A 20 -18.48 11.46 -0.40
CA HIS A 20 -17.41 12.39 -0.04
C HIS A 20 -16.60 12.83 -1.26
N LEU A 21 -16.35 11.91 -2.21
CA LEU A 21 -15.75 12.20 -3.51
C LEU A 21 -16.51 13.30 -4.25
N LEU A 22 -17.83 13.12 -4.40
CA LEU A 22 -18.68 14.03 -5.16
C LEU A 22 -18.69 15.43 -4.55
N ARG A 23 -18.74 15.55 -3.21
CA ARG A 23 -18.67 16.85 -2.54
C ARG A 23 -17.32 17.54 -2.74
N GLN A 24 -16.22 16.80 -2.66
CA GLN A 24 -14.89 17.36 -2.92
C GLN A 24 -14.75 17.79 -4.38
N LEU A 25 -15.26 16.99 -5.31
CA LEU A 25 -15.23 17.31 -6.73
C LEU A 25 -16.05 18.57 -7.03
N GLU A 26 -17.26 18.68 -6.47
CA GLU A 26 -18.09 19.89 -6.59
C GLU A 26 -17.39 21.13 -6.05
N GLN A 27 -16.74 21.02 -4.88
CA GLN A 27 -15.98 22.14 -4.32
C GLN A 27 -14.80 22.52 -5.21
N TYR A 28 -14.11 21.52 -5.78
CA TYR A 28 -13.01 21.71 -6.72
C TYR A 28 -13.47 22.42 -8.01
N VAL A 29 -14.68 22.09 -8.50
CA VAL A 29 -15.32 22.78 -9.63
C VAL A 29 -15.68 24.22 -9.26
N ARG A 30 -16.34 24.44 -8.12
CA ARG A 30 -16.76 25.77 -7.65
C ARG A 30 -15.58 26.73 -7.45
N ASN A 31 -14.42 26.20 -7.05
CA ASN A 31 -13.20 26.98 -6.89
C ASN A 31 -12.51 27.32 -8.22
N GLY A 32 -13.08 26.92 -9.36
CA GLY A 32 -12.57 27.26 -10.70
C GLY A 32 -11.31 26.48 -11.10
N HIS A 33 -10.99 25.37 -10.41
CA HIS A 33 -9.82 24.55 -10.72
C HIS A 33 -10.02 23.71 -12.00
N LEU A 34 -11.27 23.44 -12.37
CA LEU A 34 -11.61 22.83 -13.66
C LEU A 34 -11.89 23.90 -14.70
N LYS A 35 -11.17 23.85 -15.81
CA LYS A 35 -11.39 24.70 -16.98
C LYS A 35 -12.09 23.88 -18.06
N SER A 36 -12.68 24.55 -19.04
CA SER A 36 -13.24 23.88 -20.23
C SER A 36 -12.21 23.04 -21.00
N THR A 37 -10.92 23.31 -20.80
CA THR A 37 -9.79 22.56 -21.38
C THR A 37 -9.27 21.44 -20.49
N THR A 38 -9.88 21.20 -19.32
CA THR A 38 -9.44 20.12 -18.42
C THR A 38 -9.80 18.77 -19.01
N LEU A 39 -8.81 17.89 -19.15
CA LEU A 39 -9.00 16.51 -19.57
C LEU A 39 -8.98 15.60 -18.34
N PHE A 40 -9.95 14.70 -18.27
CA PHE A 40 -9.98 13.65 -17.26
C PHE A 40 -9.31 12.41 -17.81
N CYS A 41 -8.46 11.79 -17.01
CA CYS A 41 -7.93 10.46 -17.28
C CYS A 41 -8.19 9.56 -16.06
N THR A 42 -8.37 8.29 -16.34
CA THR A 42 -8.45 7.24 -15.33
C THR A 42 -7.31 6.28 -15.62
N ALA A 43 -6.47 6.03 -14.62
CA ALA A 43 -5.46 5.00 -14.68
C ALA A 43 -5.91 3.87 -13.76
N ASP A 44 -6.03 2.67 -14.31
CA ASP A 44 -6.28 1.47 -13.53
C ASP A 44 -4.95 0.78 -13.25
N ILE A 45 -4.67 0.52 -11.97
CA ILE A 45 -3.46 -0.16 -11.54
C ILE A 45 -3.84 -1.60 -11.20
N THR A 46 -3.65 -2.47 -12.18
CA THR A 46 -3.82 -3.92 -11.98
C THR A 46 -2.57 -4.53 -11.38
N ASN A 47 -2.73 -5.58 -10.57
CA ASN A 47 -1.62 -6.41 -10.07
C ASN A 47 -0.55 -5.66 -9.25
N LEU A 48 -0.93 -4.59 -8.55
CA LEU A 48 -0.02 -3.80 -7.71
C LEU A 48 0.85 -4.68 -6.79
N TYR A 49 0.26 -5.72 -6.20
CA TYR A 49 0.96 -6.64 -5.30
C TYR A 49 2.09 -7.44 -5.95
N THR A 50 2.02 -7.71 -7.26
CA THR A 50 3.07 -8.42 -7.98
C THR A 50 4.03 -7.47 -8.70
N MET A 51 3.66 -6.19 -8.83
CA MET A 51 4.49 -5.16 -9.46
C MET A 51 5.41 -4.46 -8.48
N LEU A 52 5.24 -4.68 -7.16
CA LEU A 52 6.11 -4.10 -6.15
C LEU A 52 7.45 -4.88 -6.12
N PRO A 53 8.57 -4.25 -6.50
CA PRO A 53 9.90 -4.85 -6.35
C PRO A 53 10.20 -5.12 -4.88
N TYR A 54 10.56 -6.36 -4.57
CA TYR A 54 10.68 -6.83 -3.18
C TYR A 54 11.77 -6.11 -2.40
N ASP A 55 12.94 -5.89 -3.01
CA ASP A 55 14.06 -5.26 -2.32
C ASP A 55 13.75 -3.78 -2.02
N GLU A 56 13.19 -3.03 -2.98
CA GLU A 56 12.77 -1.63 -2.78
C GLU A 56 11.62 -1.51 -1.76
N SER A 57 10.70 -2.48 -1.73
CA SER A 57 9.61 -2.50 -0.75
C SER A 57 10.12 -2.73 0.68
N LEU A 58 11.19 -3.50 0.85
CA LEU A 58 11.84 -3.72 2.14
C LEU A 58 12.62 -2.49 2.59
N GLU A 59 13.31 -1.81 1.67
CA GLU A 59 14.00 -0.54 1.94
C GLU A 59 13.01 0.53 2.43
N ILE A 60 11.87 0.68 1.74
CA ILE A 60 10.81 1.61 2.16
C ILE A 60 10.26 1.26 3.55
N LEU A 61 10.08 -0.03 3.84
CA LEU A 61 9.62 -0.47 5.15
C LEU A 61 10.65 -0.16 6.25
N GLU A 62 11.93 -0.39 5.99
CA GLU A 62 13.01 -0.06 6.92
C GLU A 62 13.09 1.45 7.18
N GLU A 63 13.01 2.26 6.13
CA GLU A 63 13.02 3.71 6.24
C GLU A 63 11.82 4.22 7.05
N PHE A 64 10.61 3.75 6.74
CA PHE A 64 9.40 4.11 7.48
C PHE A 64 9.51 3.78 8.97
N LEU A 65 9.98 2.57 9.31
CA LEU A 65 10.13 2.15 10.70
C LEU A 65 11.17 3.00 11.44
N ARG A 66 12.24 3.40 10.75
CA ARG A 66 13.29 4.28 11.30
C ARG A 66 12.79 5.71 11.51
N GLU A 67 12.09 6.28 10.53
CA GLU A 67 11.53 7.64 10.61
C GLU A 67 10.53 7.79 11.75
N HIS A 68 9.74 6.75 12.02
CA HIS A 68 8.78 6.75 13.12
C HIS A 68 9.36 6.28 14.46
N HIS A 69 10.69 6.14 14.56
CA HIS A 69 11.40 5.73 15.77
C HIS A 69 10.85 4.45 16.40
N TYR A 70 10.31 3.55 15.58
CA TYR A 70 10.03 2.22 16.09
C TYR A 70 11.40 1.56 16.33
N GLU A 71 11.56 0.91 17.49
CA GLU A 71 12.66 -0.04 17.73
C GLU A 71 12.11 -1.47 17.80
N LYS A 72 10.84 -1.59 18.20
CA LYS A 72 10.09 -2.82 18.36
C LYS A 72 8.63 -2.61 18.00
N VAL A 73 8.00 -3.62 17.41
CA VAL A 73 6.54 -3.68 17.23
C VAL A 73 6.02 -4.83 18.06
N GLN A 74 5.12 -4.56 19.00
CA GLN A 74 4.59 -5.57 19.94
C GLN A 74 5.69 -6.39 20.66
N GLY A 75 6.82 -5.74 21.00
CA GLY A 75 7.96 -6.38 21.65
C GLY A 75 8.93 -7.10 20.71
N ILE A 76 8.61 -7.24 19.42
CA ILE A 76 9.47 -7.86 18.41
C ILE A 76 10.45 -6.82 17.85
N PRO A 77 11.77 -7.04 17.89
CA PRO A 77 12.75 -6.13 17.30
C PRO A 77 12.54 -5.95 15.79
N ILE A 78 12.70 -4.72 15.29
CA ILE A 78 12.53 -4.42 13.85
C ILE A 78 13.42 -5.27 12.96
N ARG A 79 14.67 -5.53 13.37
CA ARG A 79 15.56 -6.42 12.61
C ARG A 79 14.92 -7.78 12.32
N VAL A 80 14.13 -8.30 13.27
CA VAL A 80 13.43 -9.59 13.13
C VAL A 80 12.23 -9.43 12.21
N ILE A 81 11.51 -8.31 12.31
CA ILE A 81 10.38 -7.99 11.42
C ILE A 81 10.85 -7.87 9.98
N LEU A 82 11.95 -7.17 9.73
CA LEU A 82 12.56 -7.01 8.41
C LEU A 82 13.04 -8.35 7.84
N GLN A 83 13.68 -9.20 8.67
CA GLN A 83 14.08 -10.56 8.27
C GLN A 83 12.87 -11.45 7.92
N LEU A 84 11.80 -11.37 8.71
CA LEU A 84 10.57 -12.12 8.42
C LEU A 84 9.87 -11.60 7.17
N ALA A 85 9.81 -10.29 6.98
CA ALA A 85 9.26 -9.68 5.77
C ALA A 85 10.08 -10.09 4.54
N HIS A 86 11.40 -10.10 4.64
CA HIS A 86 12.29 -10.56 3.58
C HIS A 86 12.05 -12.01 3.21
N LEU A 87 11.92 -12.88 4.21
CA LEU A 87 11.59 -14.29 4.00
C LEU A 87 10.23 -14.43 3.31
N VAL A 88 9.19 -13.77 3.80
CA VAL A 88 7.84 -13.88 3.22
C VAL A 88 7.79 -13.36 1.78
N LEU A 89 8.52 -12.29 1.47
CA LEU A 89 8.53 -11.70 0.13
C LEU A 89 9.36 -12.54 -0.87
N LYS A 90 10.53 -13.06 -0.46
CA LYS A 90 11.39 -13.88 -1.35
C LYS A 90 11.02 -15.35 -1.41
N GLU A 91 10.43 -15.89 -0.35
CA GLU A 91 10.00 -17.29 -0.25
C GLU A 91 8.49 -17.41 -0.40
N THR A 92 7.93 -16.71 -1.39
CA THR A 92 6.53 -16.89 -1.77
C THR A 92 6.36 -18.27 -2.41
N ALA A 93 6.11 -19.27 -1.57
CA ALA A 93 5.77 -20.62 -1.99
C ALA A 93 4.32 -20.93 -1.64
N PHE A 94 3.60 -21.57 -2.56
CA PHE A 94 2.24 -22.03 -2.33
C PHE A 94 2.09 -23.49 -2.74
N VAL A 95 1.15 -24.17 -2.10
CA VAL A 95 0.85 -25.58 -2.38
C VAL A 95 -0.46 -25.63 -3.14
N ASP A 96 -0.44 -26.29 -4.30
CA ASP A 96 -1.64 -26.61 -5.07
C ASP A 96 -1.56 -28.07 -5.55
N GLY A 97 -2.64 -28.84 -5.38
CA GLY A 97 -2.73 -30.21 -5.86
C GLY A 97 -1.56 -31.13 -5.46
N ASN A 98 -1.09 -31.06 -4.20
CA ASN A 98 0.04 -31.83 -3.67
C ASN A 98 1.41 -31.48 -4.30
N LYS A 99 1.52 -30.32 -4.97
CA LYS A 99 2.75 -29.79 -5.55
C LYS A 99 3.12 -28.47 -4.90
N PHE A 100 4.42 -28.27 -4.73
CA PHE A 100 5.00 -27.02 -4.24
C PHE A 100 5.37 -26.13 -5.42
N TYR A 101 4.92 -24.88 -5.38
CA TYR A 101 5.24 -23.84 -6.36
C TYR A 101 6.00 -22.73 -5.65
N ARG A 102 7.03 -22.18 -6.31
CA ARG A 102 7.80 -21.02 -5.84
C ARG A 102 7.63 -19.93 -6.89
N GLN A 103 7.24 -18.73 -6.45
CA GLN A 103 6.99 -17.59 -7.31
C GLN A 103 8.28 -16.82 -7.61
#